data_AF-N1JEN8-F1
#
_entry.id   AF-N1JEN8-F1
#
_cell.length_a   1.000
_cell.length_b   1.000
_cell.length_c   1.000
_cell.angle_alpha   90.00
_cell.angle_beta   90.00
_cell.angle_gamma   90.00
#
_symmetry.space_group_name_H-M   'P 1'
#
loop_
_entity.id
_entity.type
_entity.pdbx_description
1 polymer ?
#
loop_
_entity_poly.entity_id
_entity_poly.type
_entity_poly.pdbx_seq_one_letter_code
_entity_poly.pdbx_strand_id
1 'polypeptide(L)'
;MAGALGGGTSGAILRGWRNIIPGAVMFAIFGAVGQALTDKISNRELNSIVPDPGPKVSWLNSRWSPVKTISNEEYKNIMSEKLLQIKAEIALVDDRIKYLRSQNRPD
;
A
#
# COMPACT_ATOMS: atom_id res chain seq x y z
N MET A 1 -9.78 24.51 -0.32
CA MET A 1 -8.47 25.08 0.09
C MET A 1 -8.04 24.48 1.43
N ALA A 2 -7.68 23.18 1.48
CA ALA A 2 -7.23 22.51 2.71
C ALA A 2 -6.13 21.45 2.45
N GLY A 3 -6.02 20.91 1.22
CA GLY A 3 -4.96 19.97 0.85
C GLY A 3 -3.62 20.61 0.43
N ALA A 4 -3.59 21.89 0.07
CA ALA A 4 -2.38 22.55 -0.44
C ALA A 4 -1.33 22.82 0.66
N LEU A 5 -1.74 22.88 1.93
CA LEU A 5 -0.83 23.19 3.04
C LEU A 5 -0.24 21.93 3.71
N GLY A 6 -0.88 20.77 3.56
CA GLY A 6 -0.42 19.52 4.17
C GLY A 6 0.78 18.87 3.45
N GLY A 7 0.85 18.98 2.12
CA GLY A 7 1.95 18.40 1.33
C GLY A 7 3.18 19.31 1.19
N GLY A 8 2.99 20.64 1.27
CA GLY A 8 4.08 21.61 1.11
C GLY A 8 4.90 21.83 2.38
N THR A 9 4.32 21.65 3.57
CA THR A 9 4.97 22.01 4.84
C THR A 9 6.01 20.97 5.30
N SER A 10 5.79 19.68 5.06
CA SER A 10 6.77 18.63 5.44
C SER A 10 8.05 18.67 4.58
N GLY A 11 7.95 18.99 3.29
CA GLY A 11 9.10 19.18 2.40
C GLY A 11 9.82 20.53 2.58
N ALA A 12 9.08 21.58 2.97
CA ALA A 12 9.63 22.92 3.13
C ALA A 12 10.46 23.12 4.40
N ILE A 13 10.07 22.46 5.49
CA ILE A 13 10.69 22.66 6.81
C ILE A 13 12.03 21.91 6.94
N LEU A 14 12.21 20.78 6.24
CA LEU A 14 13.39 19.92 6.41
C LEU A 14 14.54 20.18 5.41
N ARG A 15 14.33 20.86 4.28
CA ARG A 15 15.33 20.94 3.18
C ARG A 15 15.63 22.35 2.65
N GLY A 16 15.03 23.39 3.24
CA GLY A 16 15.29 24.79 2.93
C GLY A 16 14.58 25.30 1.66
N TRP A 17 14.12 26.55 1.69
CA TRP A 17 13.33 27.19 0.64
C TRP A 17 13.95 27.15 -0.77
N ARG A 18 15.29 27.01 -0.87
CA ARG A 18 16.00 26.97 -2.15
C ARG A 18 15.75 25.69 -2.96
N ASN A 19 15.28 24.61 -2.34
CA ASN A 19 15.03 23.33 -3.00
C ASN A 19 13.55 23.03 -3.27
N ILE A 20 12.65 23.95 -2.93
CA ILE A 20 11.18 23.80 -3.07
C ILE A 20 10.70 24.27 -4.46
N ILE A 21 11.39 25.24 -5.05
CA ILE A 21 11.01 25.86 -6.33
C ILE A 21 10.80 24.81 -7.44
N PRO A 22 11.71 23.83 -7.66
CA PRO A 22 11.49 22.83 -8.71
C PRO A 22 10.25 21.96 -8.45
N GLY A 23 9.99 21.61 -7.19
CA GLY A 23 8.82 20.82 -6.80
C GLY A 23 7.52 21.60 -6.95
N ALA A 24 7.51 22.88 -6.58
CA ALA A 24 6.36 23.76 -6.75
C ALA A 24 6.03 24.01 -8.23
N VAL A 25 7.05 24.14 -9.09
CA VAL A 25 6.86 24.27 -10.55
C VAL A 25 6.24 23.00 -11.13
N MET A 26 6.79 21.83 -10.79
CA MET A 26 6.21 20.56 -11.24
C MET A 26 4.78 20.38 -10.72
N PHE A 27 4.52 20.71 -9.45
CA PHE A 27 3.19 20.64 -8.87
C PHE A 27 2.20 21.61 -9.55
N ALA A 28 2.65 22.81 -9.92
CA ALA A 28 1.83 23.77 -10.67
C ALA A 28 1.53 23.25 -12.09
N ILE A 29 2.51 22.65 -12.78
CA ILE A 29 2.30 22.02 -14.09
C ILE A 29 1.30 20.86 -13.98
N PHE A 30 1.51 19.95 -13.03
CA PHE A 30 0.59 18.82 -12.82
C PHE A 30 -0.80 19.29 -12.36
N GLY A 31 -0.89 20.32 -11.53
CA GLY A 31 -2.14 20.92 -11.08
C GLY A 31 -2.91 21.58 -12.22
N ALA A 32 -2.23 22.38 -13.06
CA ALA A 32 -2.83 23.03 -14.22
C ALA A 32 -3.26 22.01 -15.30
N VAL A 33 -2.45 20.97 -15.55
CA VAL A 33 -2.82 19.87 -16.45
C VAL A 33 -4.01 19.09 -15.89
N GLY A 34 -4.03 18.81 -14.59
CA GLY A 34 -5.16 18.16 -13.92
C GLY A 34 -6.47 18.95 -14.07
N GLN A 35 -6.41 20.27 -13.84
CA GLN A 35 -7.56 21.17 -14.04
C GLN A 35 -8.02 21.24 -15.51
N ALA A 36 -7.09 21.34 -16.46
CA ALA A 36 -7.41 21.37 -17.88
C ALA A 36 -8.02 20.04 -18.38
N LEU A 37 -7.62 18.90 -17.79
CA LEU A 37 -8.22 17.61 -18.06
C LEU A 37 -9.64 17.52 -17.47
N THR A 38 -9.87 18.01 -16.24
CA THR A 38 -11.22 18.05 -15.67
C THR A 38 -12.15 18.98 -16.45
N ASP A 39 -11.68 20.12 -16.95
CA ASP A 39 -12.51 21.02 -17.77
C ASP A 39 -12.90 20.37 -19.10
N LYS A 40 -12.00 19.60 -19.71
CA LYS A 40 -12.30 18.83 -20.93
C LYS A 40 -13.23 17.64 -20.67
N ILE A 41 -13.10 16.98 -19.53
CA ILE A 41 -13.97 15.85 -19.15
C ILE A 41 -15.35 16.36 -18.75
N SER A 42 -15.45 17.45 -18.00
CA SER A 42 -16.72 18.09 -17.63
C SER A 42 -17.48 18.63 -18.85
N ASN A 43 -16.78 19.26 -19.81
CA ASN A 43 -17.37 19.65 -21.09
C ASN A 43 -17.74 18.46 -22.00
N ARG A 44 -17.14 17.28 -21.76
CA ARG A 44 -17.44 16.04 -22.50
C ARG A 44 -18.51 15.19 -21.82
N GLU A 45 -18.68 15.30 -20.50
CA GLU A 45 -19.73 14.64 -19.72
C GLU A 45 -21.14 15.09 -20.11
N LEU A 46 -21.30 16.33 -20.63
CA LEU A 46 -22.55 16.78 -21.25
C LEU A 46 -22.87 16.06 -22.58
N ASN A 47 -21.89 15.40 -23.22
CA ASN A 47 -22.06 14.74 -24.52
C ASN A 47 -21.78 13.22 -24.53
N SER A 48 -21.41 12.61 -23.40
CA SER A 48 -21.14 11.17 -23.32
C SER A 48 -21.74 10.55 -22.07
N ILE A 49 -23.07 10.54 -22.01
CA ILE A 49 -23.82 9.64 -21.13
C ILE A 49 -23.52 8.20 -21.62
N VAL A 50 -22.81 7.45 -20.78
CA VAL A 50 -22.43 6.02 -20.89
C VAL A 50 -21.22 5.68 -21.78
N PRO A 51 -19.99 5.65 -21.22
CA PRO A 51 -18.97 4.70 -21.63
C PRO A 51 -19.30 3.33 -21.04
N ASP A 52 -19.43 2.32 -21.89
CA ASP A 52 -19.50 0.90 -21.55
C ASP A 52 -18.36 0.55 -20.56
N PRO A 53 -18.65 0.07 -19.32
CA PRO A 53 -17.61 -0.33 -18.39
C PRO A 53 -17.01 -1.64 -18.90
N GLY A 54 -15.97 -1.52 -19.73
CA GLY A 54 -15.09 -2.62 -20.12
C GLY A 54 -14.66 -3.46 -18.90
N PRO A 55 -14.22 -4.72 -19.13
CA PRO A 55 -14.03 -5.71 -18.08
C PRO A 55 -13.23 -5.11 -16.92
N LYS A 56 -13.86 -5.06 -15.74
CA LYS A 56 -13.31 -4.44 -14.52
C LYS A 56 -11.99 -5.12 -14.16
N VAL A 57 -10.89 -4.62 -14.71
CA VAL A 57 -9.54 -4.98 -14.29
C VAL A 57 -9.44 -4.52 -12.83
N SER A 58 -9.57 -5.46 -11.91
CA SER A 58 -9.56 -5.20 -10.47
C SER A 58 -8.25 -4.50 -10.14
N TRP A 59 -8.32 -3.30 -9.56
CA TRP A 59 -7.16 -2.51 -9.14
C TRP A 59 -6.20 -3.31 -8.23
N LEU A 60 -6.73 -4.32 -7.54
CA LEU A 60 -6.00 -5.29 -6.73
C LEU A 60 -5.01 -6.17 -7.53
N ASN A 61 -5.25 -6.34 -8.84
CA ASN A 61 -4.39 -7.10 -9.75
C ASN A 61 -3.30 -6.23 -10.39
N SER A 62 -3.25 -4.94 -10.05
CA SER A 62 -2.19 -4.04 -10.53
C SER A 62 -0.84 -4.40 -9.92
N ARG A 63 0.25 -4.20 -10.68
CA ARG A 63 1.64 -4.33 -10.21
C ARG A 63 1.96 -3.43 -9.00
N TRP A 64 1.10 -2.46 -8.72
CA TRP A 64 1.24 -1.47 -7.65
C TRP A 64 0.32 -1.77 -6.46
N SER A 65 -0.40 -2.90 -6.48
CA SER A 65 -1.21 -3.32 -5.34
C SER A 65 -0.30 -3.87 -4.23
N PRO A 66 -0.42 -3.38 -2.99
CA PRO A 66 0.27 -3.96 -1.84
C PRO A 66 -0.35 -5.30 -1.39
N VAL A 67 -1.51 -5.66 -1.93
CA VAL A 67 -2.23 -6.90 -1.61
C VAL A 67 -2.26 -7.80 -2.84
N LYS A 68 -1.89 -9.07 -2.66
CA LYS A 68 -1.96 -10.10 -3.69
C LYS A 68 -3.34 -10.78 -3.64
N THR A 69 -4.04 -10.83 -4.77
CA THR A 69 -5.22 -11.68 -4.91
C THR A 69 -4.78 -13.13 -5.09
N ILE A 70 -5.27 -14.02 -4.24
CA ILE A 70 -4.98 -15.45 -4.28
C ILE A 70 -6.27 -16.24 -4.48
N SER A 71 -6.15 -17.41 -5.10
CA SER A 71 -7.29 -18.34 -5.22
C SER A 71 -7.54 -19.08 -3.90
N ASN A 72 -8.74 -19.68 -3.75
CA ASN A 72 -9.08 -20.45 -2.54
C ASN A 72 -8.12 -21.62 -2.29
N GLU A 73 -7.67 -22.30 -3.36
CA GLU A 73 -6.71 -23.41 -3.22
C GLU A 73 -5.31 -22.91 -2.85
N GLU A 74 -4.88 -21.77 -3.40
CA GLU A 74 -3.63 -21.12 -3.02
C GLU A 74 -3.64 -20.68 -1.55
N TYR A 75 -4.76 -20.13 -1.07
CA TYR A 75 -4.95 -19.78 0.34
C TYR A 75 -4.80 -21.01 1.27
N LYS A 76 -5.45 -22.13 0.94
CA LYS A 76 -5.34 -23.37 1.74
C LYS A 76 -3.91 -23.87 1.82
N ASN A 77 -3.17 -23.83 0.71
CA ASN A 77 -1.77 -24.27 0.67
C ASN A 77 -0.89 -23.39 1.56
N ILE A 78 -0.98 -22.05 1.40
CA ILE A 78 -0.22 -21.10 2.23
C ILE A 78 -0.56 -21.32 3.71
N MET A 79 -1.84 -21.43 4.05
CA MET A 79 -2.27 -21.64 5.43
C MET A 79 -1.71 -22.93 6.02
N SER A 80 -1.74 -24.02 5.25
CA SER A 80 -1.22 -25.32 5.70
C SER A 80 0.29 -25.27 5.95
N GLU A 81 1.04 -24.60 5.07
CA GLU A 81 2.48 -24.37 5.23
C GLU A 81 2.79 -23.55 6.49
N LYS A 82 2.06 -22.45 6.71
CA LYS A 82 2.21 -21.61 7.90
C LYS A 82 1.91 -22.36 9.19
N LEU A 83 0.86 -23.18 9.19
CA LEU A 83 0.52 -24.02 10.33
C LEU A 83 1.63 -25.03 10.65
N LEU A 84 2.25 -25.63 9.63
CA LEU A 84 3.36 -26.56 9.83
C LEU A 84 4.59 -25.85 10.41
N GLN A 85 4.92 -24.67 9.89
CA GLN A 85 6.04 -23.85 10.38
C GLN A 85 5.83 -23.49 11.86
N ILE A 86 4.64 -23.01 12.23
CA ILE A 86 4.31 -22.66 13.61
C ILE A 86 4.41 -23.89 14.53
N LYS A 87 3.92 -25.05 14.10
CA LYS A 87 4.04 -26.29 14.89
C LYS A 87 5.49 -26.68 15.15
N ALA A 88 6.37 -26.52 14.16
CA ALA A 88 7.79 -26.79 14.33
C ALA A 88 8.45 -25.81 15.31
N GLU A 89 8.09 -24.52 15.24
CA GLU A 89 8.58 -23.51 16.17
C GLU A 89 8.10 -23.77 17.61
N ILE A 90 6.84 -24.16 17.79
CA ILE A 90 6.30 -24.56 19.10
C ILE A 90 7.10 -25.73 19.67
N ALA A 91 7.40 -26.76 18.88
CA ALA A 91 8.17 -27.91 19.35
C ALA A 91 9.58 -27.51 19.82
N LEU A 92 10.24 -26.61 19.08
CA LEU A 92 11.56 -26.09 19.45
C LEU A 92 11.49 -25.28 20.76
N VAL A 93 10.47 -24.43 20.90
CA VAL A 93 10.23 -23.65 22.12
C VAL A 93 9.93 -24.55 23.32
N ASP A 94 9.13 -25.61 23.14
CA ASP A 94 8.83 -26.59 24.18
C ASP A 94 10.09 -27.30 24.67
N ASP A 95 10.98 -27.71 23.75
CA ASP A 95 12.25 -28.32 24.11
C ASP A 95 13.17 -27.34 24.84
N ARG A 96 13.16 -26.06 24.45
CA ARG A 96 13.89 -25.00 25.18
C ARG A 96 13.33 -24.80 26.58
N ILE A 97 12.01 -24.82 26.76
CA ILE A 97 11.37 -24.72 28.08
C ILE A 97 11.75 -25.92 28.96
N LYS A 98 11.72 -27.15 28.42
CA LYS A 98 12.13 -28.36 29.16
C LYS A 98 13.59 -28.26 29.63
N TYR A 99 14.48 -27.85 28.74
CA TYR A 99 15.89 -27.64 29.07
C TYR A 99 16.07 -26.63 30.21
N LEU A 100 15.45 -25.46 30.12
CA LEU A 100 15.54 -24.43 31.16
C LEU A 100 14.94 -24.89 32.50
N ARG A 101 13.87 -25.70 32.48
CA ARG A 101 13.29 -26.31 33.68
C ARG A 101 14.20 -27.35 34.31
N SER A 102 14.92 -28.15 33.51
CA SER A 102 15.92 -29.08 34.04
C SER A 102 17.13 -28.38 34.68
N GLN A 103 17.50 -27.20 34.18
CA GLN A 103 18.58 -26.40 34.79
C GLN A 103 18.17 -25.70 36.08
N ASN A 104 16.90 -25.27 36.20
CA ASN A 104 16.38 -24.55 37.37
C ASN A 104 15.74 -25.48 38.42
N ARG A 105 15.97 -26.79 38.36
CA ARG A 105 15.51 -27.69 39.42
C ARG A 105 16.52 -27.61 40.58
N PRO A 106 16.16 -27.05 41.75
CA PRO A 106 17.00 -27.17 42.94
C PRO A 106 17.01 -28.63 43.39
N ASP A 107 18.18 -29.10 43.81
CA ASP A 107 18.41 -30.44 44.38
C ASP A 107 17.57 -30.69 45.63
#